data_AF-Q74P81-F1
#
_entry.id   AF-Q74P81-F1
#
_cell.length_a   1.000
_cell.length_b   1.000
_cell.length_c   1.000
_cell.angle_alpha   90.00
_cell.angle_beta   90.00
_cell.angle_gamma   90.00
#
_symmetry.space_group_name_H-M   'P 1'
#
loop_
_entity.id
_entity.type
_entity.pdbx_description
1 polymer ?
#
loop_
_entity_poly.entity_id
_entity_poly.type
_entity_poly.pdbx_seq_one_letter_code
_entity_poly.pdbx_strand_id
1 'polypeptide(L)'
;MKEELERFLKDQQTNSGENETTNSGDDTEEILGDEEVLVDENKSLLYKSRIRELIRDVAFSDGLDLRISKEGFQRYHDSVKFLSVILMYEINSILKEQKKKTLNVAHVDEAISKMLGRADALNISIQEIEKVLEVLQSKSHTTSITRAMDYLIMENEGTESEDEGSLEK
;
A
#
# COMPACT_ATOMS: atom_id res chain seq x y z
N MET A 1 -8.37 47.89 -58.95
CA MET A 1 -9.30 47.13 -58.07
C MET A 1 -9.42 45.63 -58.39
N LYS A 2 -9.71 45.16 -59.62
CA LYS A 2 -9.63 43.71 -59.92
C LYS A 2 -8.19 43.19 -60.01
N GLU A 3 -7.29 43.98 -60.58
CA GLU A 3 -5.86 43.61 -60.75
C GLU A 3 -5.05 43.61 -59.44
N GLU A 4 -5.49 44.34 -58.41
CA GLU A 4 -4.86 44.32 -57.07
C GLU A 4 -5.30 43.10 -56.25
N LEU A 5 -6.53 42.63 -56.46
CA LEU A 5 -7.06 41.44 -55.79
C LEU A 5 -6.42 40.15 -56.33
N GLU A 6 -6.10 40.11 -57.64
CA GLU A 6 -5.38 38.99 -58.25
C GLU A 6 -3.91 38.92 -57.83
N ARG A 7 -3.25 40.06 -57.55
CA ARG A 7 -1.90 40.06 -56.95
C ARG A 7 -1.91 39.57 -55.51
N PHE A 8 -2.87 40.01 -54.70
CA PHE A 8 -3.00 39.58 -53.31
C PHE A 8 -3.30 38.08 -53.15
N LEU A 9 -4.08 37.48 -54.06
CA LEU A 9 -4.34 36.04 -54.07
C LEU A 9 -3.16 35.22 -54.60
N LYS A 10 -2.34 35.78 -55.49
CA LYS A 10 -1.14 35.12 -56.01
C LYS A 10 -0.01 35.08 -54.98
N ASP A 11 0.09 36.10 -54.13
CA ASP A 11 1.07 36.15 -53.04
C ASP A 11 0.73 35.20 -51.88
N GLN A 12 -0.54 34.75 -51.75
CA GLN A 12 -0.93 33.72 -50.77
C GLN A 12 -0.71 32.26 -51.24
N GLN A 13 -0.43 32.01 -52.53
CA GLN A 13 -0.32 30.64 -53.06
C GLN A 13 1.11 30.19 -53.43
N THR A 14 2.12 31.05 -53.31
CA THR A 14 3.52 30.67 -53.63
C THR A 14 4.42 30.39 -52.43
N ASN A 15 3.86 30.23 -51.22
CA ASN A 15 4.66 29.81 -50.05
C ASN A 15 4.25 28.39 -49.60
N SER A 16 4.56 27.40 -50.44
CA SER A 16 4.61 26.00 -50.03
C SER A 16 6.06 25.55 -49.95
N GLY A 17 6.43 25.06 -48.77
CA GLY A 17 7.50 24.10 -48.58
C GLY A 17 8.79 24.66 -47.98
N GLU A 18 8.97 24.50 -46.68
CA GLU A 18 10.05 23.66 -46.13
C GLU A 18 9.88 23.45 -44.61
N ASN A 19 10.18 22.22 -44.19
CA ASN A 19 10.29 21.61 -42.87
C ASN A 19 10.38 22.55 -41.64
N GLU A 20 9.63 22.21 -40.58
CA GLU A 20 10.22 21.80 -39.30
C GLU A 20 9.15 21.21 -38.35
N THR A 21 9.29 19.91 -38.09
CA THR A 21 8.77 19.19 -36.93
C THR A 21 9.21 19.86 -35.64
N THR A 22 8.27 20.20 -34.75
CA THR A 22 8.49 20.16 -33.29
C THR A 22 7.23 19.69 -32.58
N ASN A 23 7.14 18.37 -32.52
CA ASN A 23 6.41 17.64 -31.50
C ASN A 23 7.02 18.04 -30.14
N SER A 24 6.25 18.71 -29.28
CA SER A 24 6.66 19.07 -27.91
C SER A 24 5.63 18.55 -26.91
N GLY A 25 5.47 17.24 -26.90
CA GLY A 25 5.09 16.48 -25.71
C GLY A 25 6.30 15.62 -25.38
N ASP A 26 7.08 16.09 -24.42
CA ASP A 26 8.31 15.46 -23.93
C ASP A 26 7.96 14.19 -23.14
N ASP A 27 7.52 13.16 -23.84
CA ASP A 27 7.55 11.78 -23.37
C ASP A 27 8.95 11.24 -23.70
N THR A 28 9.96 11.63 -22.91
CA THR A 28 11.21 10.88 -22.87
C THR A 28 10.89 9.46 -22.41
N GLU A 29 10.68 8.56 -23.36
CA GLU A 29 10.65 7.12 -23.13
C GLU A 29 12.03 6.68 -22.66
N GLU A 30 12.24 6.65 -21.34
CA GLU A 30 13.38 5.99 -20.73
C GLU A 30 13.17 4.48 -20.83
N ILE A 31 13.65 3.88 -21.93
CA ILE A 31 13.74 2.43 -22.08
C ILE A 31 14.87 1.96 -21.15
N LEU A 32 14.51 1.44 -19.97
CA LEU A 32 15.43 0.73 -19.08
C LEU A 32 15.86 -0.59 -19.74
N GLY A 33 16.80 -0.52 -20.67
CA GLY A 33 17.47 -1.66 -21.28
C GLY A 33 18.80 -1.92 -20.62
N ASP A 34 18.95 -3.09 -19.99
CA ASP A 34 20.18 -3.72 -19.49
C ASP A 34 21.30 -2.76 -19.05
N GLU A 35 21.03 -1.91 -18.05
CA GLU A 35 22.11 -1.34 -17.25
C GLU A 35 22.55 -2.38 -16.21
N GLU A 36 23.81 -2.80 -16.27
CA GLU A 36 24.46 -3.48 -15.14
C GLU A 36 24.25 -2.64 -13.88
N VAL A 37 23.47 -3.18 -12.94
CA VAL A 37 23.15 -2.53 -11.67
C VAL A 37 24.40 -2.56 -10.79
N LEU A 38 25.35 -1.67 -11.08
CA LEU A 38 26.30 -1.20 -10.09
C LEU A 38 25.50 -0.35 -9.10
N VAL A 39 25.10 -0.96 -7.98
CA VAL A 39 24.48 -0.28 -6.85
C VAL A 39 25.52 0.71 -6.30
N ASP A 40 25.54 1.92 -6.84
CA ASP A 40 26.37 3.01 -6.38
C ASP A 40 25.95 3.37 -4.94
N GLU A 41 26.83 3.09 -3.97
CA GLU A 41 26.61 3.36 -2.55
C GLU A 41 26.25 4.84 -2.29
N ASN A 42 26.71 5.76 -3.15
CA ASN A 42 26.37 7.18 -3.05
C ASN A 42 24.90 7.47 -3.38
N LYS A 43 24.29 6.76 -4.33
CA LYS A 43 22.85 6.91 -4.64
C LYS A 43 21.99 6.47 -3.44
N SER A 44 22.44 5.45 -2.71
CA SER A 44 21.79 4.96 -1.48
C SER A 44 21.82 5.99 -0.35
N LEU A 45 22.90 6.76 -0.20
CA LEU A 45 23.01 7.81 0.81
C LEU A 45 22.10 9.01 0.51
N LEU A 46 22.05 9.46 -0.74
CA LEU A 46 21.16 10.53 -1.20
C LEU A 46 19.68 10.17 -1.03
N TYR A 47 19.32 8.92 -1.30
CA TYR A 47 17.94 8.44 -1.09
C TYR A 47 17.56 8.47 0.39
N LYS A 48 18.46 8.00 1.27
CA LYS A 48 18.23 8.01 2.73
C LYS A 48 18.09 9.44 3.28
N SER A 49 18.88 10.40 2.79
CA SER A 49 18.75 11.80 3.25
C SER A 49 17.41 12.39 2.82
N ARG A 50 17.00 12.19 1.57
CA ARG A 50 15.70 12.67 1.04
C ARG A 50 14.51 12.10 1.79
N ILE A 51 14.53 10.81 2.12
CA ILE A 51 13.47 10.21 2.95
C ILE A 51 13.43 10.87 4.33
N ARG A 52 14.59 11.15 4.94
CA ARG A 52 14.64 11.77 6.26
C ARG A 52 14.07 13.18 6.24
N GLU A 53 14.36 13.95 5.19
CA GLU A 53 13.77 15.27 4.96
C GLU A 53 12.26 15.17 4.80
N LEU A 54 11.78 14.28 3.91
CA LEU A 54 10.36 14.05 3.70
C LEU A 54 9.62 13.73 5.01
N ILE A 55 10.18 12.85 5.85
CA ILE A 55 9.55 12.51 7.13
C ILE A 55 9.49 13.73 8.08
N ARG A 56 10.54 14.56 8.09
CA ARG A 56 10.55 15.79 8.91
C ARG A 56 9.56 16.81 8.39
N ASP A 57 9.46 16.97 7.08
CA ASP A 57 8.57 17.96 6.46
C ASP A 57 7.11 17.62 6.75
N VAL A 58 6.73 16.34 6.66
CA VAL A 58 5.39 15.86 7.04
C VAL A 58 5.13 16.03 8.53
N ALA A 59 6.11 15.71 9.39
CA ALA A 59 5.94 15.92 10.82
C ALA A 59 5.79 17.41 11.18
N PHE A 60 6.57 18.27 10.53
CA PHE A 60 6.52 19.70 10.73
C PHE A 60 5.21 20.31 10.25
N SER A 61 4.65 19.83 9.13
CA SER A 61 3.31 20.26 8.68
C SER A 61 2.22 19.91 9.68
N ASP A 62 2.40 18.82 10.43
CA ASP A 62 1.49 18.39 11.49
C ASP A 62 1.82 19.02 12.87
N GLY A 63 2.80 19.93 12.93
CA GLY A 63 3.19 20.64 14.15
C GLY A 63 4.03 19.82 15.13
N LEU A 64 4.63 18.71 14.68
CA LEU A 64 5.43 17.80 15.48
C LEU A 64 6.94 18.01 15.26
N ASP A 65 7.67 18.30 16.33
CA ASP A 65 9.15 18.22 16.34
C ASP A 65 9.60 16.76 16.49
N LEU A 66 9.59 16.04 15.38
CA LEU A 66 9.81 14.59 15.35
C LEU A 66 11.29 14.22 15.48
N ARG A 67 11.62 13.47 16.53
CA ARG A 67 12.94 12.85 16.73
C ARG A 67 12.88 11.36 16.41
N ILE A 68 13.55 10.94 15.34
CA ILE A 68 13.61 9.54 14.92
C ILE A 68 14.93 8.90 15.35
N SER A 69 14.84 7.74 16.00
CA SER A 69 16.00 6.89 16.31
C SER A 69 16.57 6.24 15.04
N LYS A 70 17.84 5.84 15.07
CA LYS A 70 18.48 5.16 13.92
C LYS A 70 17.73 3.88 13.52
N GLU A 71 17.29 3.09 14.51
CA GLU A 71 16.53 1.86 14.27
C GLU A 71 15.13 2.16 13.71
N GLY A 72 14.42 3.15 14.25
CA GLY A 72 13.11 3.57 13.75
C GLY A 72 13.17 4.03 12.30
N PHE A 73 14.19 4.82 11.95
CA PHE A 73 14.45 5.23 10.57
C PHE A 73 14.69 4.02 9.66
N GLN A 74 15.51 3.07 10.10
CA GLN A 74 15.83 1.89 9.31
C GLN A 74 14.57 1.04 9.04
N ARG A 75 13.75 0.79 10.07
CA ARG A 75 12.48 0.07 9.89
C ARG A 75 11.55 0.80 8.93
N TYR A 76 11.38 2.11 9.10
CA TYR A 76 10.56 2.93 8.20
C TYR A 76 11.06 2.83 6.75
N HIS A 77 12.37 2.99 6.54
CA HIS A 77 12.97 2.91 5.22
C HIS A 77 12.78 1.53 4.57
N ASP A 78 12.90 0.45 5.34
CA ASP A 78 12.66 -0.90 4.84
C ASP A 78 11.17 -1.14 4.54
N SER A 79 10.25 -0.57 5.33
CA SER A 79 8.82 -0.55 5.02
C SER A 79 8.50 0.21 3.73
N VAL A 80 9.13 1.36 3.49
CA VAL A 80 8.96 2.12 2.24
C VAL A 80 9.44 1.30 1.05
N LYS A 81 10.61 0.65 1.14
CA LYS A 81 11.09 -0.26 0.09
C LYS A 81 10.10 -1.38 -0.19
N PHE A 82 9.56 -1.99 0.85
CA PHE A 82 8.58 -3.05 0.72
C PHE A 82 7.32 -2.58 0.01
N LEU A 83 6.78 -1.41 0.39
CA LEU A 83 5.62 -0.80 -0.26
C LEU A 83 5.89 -0.49 -1.74
N SER A 84 7.06 0.08 -2.05
CA SER A 84 7.46 0.36 -3.45
C SER A 84 7.53 -0.91 -4.28
N VAL A 85 8.03 -2.02 -3.72
CA VAL A 85 8.09 -3.31 -4.41
C VAL A 85 6.70 -3.87 -4.68
N ILE A 86 5.79 -3.81 -3.69
CA ILE A 86 4.39 -4.23 -3.89
C ILE A 86 3.73 -3.41 -4.99
N LEU A 87 3.85 -2.08 -4.93
CA LEU A 87 3.30 -1.19 -5.94
C LEU A 87 3.83 -1.54 -7.34
N MET A 88 5.12 -1.82 -7.47
CA MET A 88 5.73 -2.20 -8.74
C MET A 88 5.20 -3.55 -9.26
N TYR A 89 4.93 -4.52 -8.38
CA TYR A 89 4.30 -5.77 -8.79
C TYR A 89 2.88 -5.58 -9.30
N GLU A 90 2.08 -4.72 -8.67
CA GLU A 90 0.73 -4.39 -9.15
C GLU A 90 0.77 -3.67 -10.49
N ILE A 91 1.65 -2.68 -10.65
CA ILE A 91 1.87 -1.99 -11.92
C ILE A 91 2.28 -2.99 -13.01
N ASN A 92 3.20 -3.91 -12.71
CA ASN A 92 3.63 -4.94 -13.65
C ASN A 92 2.48 -5.89 -14.03
N SER A 93 1.58 -6.22 -13.09
CA SER A 93 0.39 -7.03 -13.40
C SER A 93 -0.52 -6.30 -14.40
N ILE A 94 -0.81 -5.03 -14.13
CA ILE A 94 -1.65 -4.18 -15.00
C ILE A 94 -1.03 -4.04 -16.39
N LEU A 95 0.27 -3.74 -16.48
CA LEU A 95 0.96 -3.60 -17.76
C LEU A 95 0.95 -4.92 -18.56
N LYS A 96 1.12 -6.06 -17.88
CA LYS A 96 1.03 -7.40 -18.51
C LYS A 96 -0.37 -7.69 -19.02
N GLU A 97 -1.41 -7.42 -18.22
CA GLU A 97 -2.82 -7.60 -18.60
C GLU A 97 -3.17 -6.74 -19.82
N GLN A 98 -2.70 -5.50 -19.87
CA GLN A 98 -2.94 -4.55 -20.97
C GLN A 98 -1.96 -4.72 -22.15
N LYS A 99 -0.97 -5.61 -22.05
CA LYS A 99 0.13 -5.79 -23.02
C LYS A 99 0.88 -4.50 -23.35
N LYS A 100 1.03 -3.62 -22.35
CA LYS A 100 1.78 -2.37 -22.47
C LYS A 100 3.18 -2.52 -21.87
N LYS A 101 4.11 -1.70 -22.35
CA LYS A 101 5.47 -1.59 -21.80
C LYS A 101 5.74 -0.24 -21.14
N THR A 102 4.93 0.76 -21.47
CA THR A 102 5.08 2.13 -20.96
C THR A 102 4.16 2.36 -19.77
N LEU A 103 4.75 2.82 -18.67
CA LEU A 103 4.04 3.25 -17.47
C LEU A 103 3.43 4.64 -17.72
N ASN A 104 2.19 4.85 -17.27
CA ASN A 104 1.54 6.15 -17.26
C ASN A 104 0.80 6.34 -15.93
N VAL A 105 0.29 7.55 -15.69
CA VAL A 105 -0.40 7.89 -14.43
C VAL A 105 -1.58 6.95 -14.13
N ALA A 106 -2.38 6.61 -15.15
CA ALA A 106 -3.54 5.73 -14.97
C ALA A 106 -3.17 4.33 -14.45
N HIS A 107 -2.03 3.78 -14.86
CA HIS A 107 -1.57 2.48 -14.33
C HIS A 107 -1.16 2.58 -12.85
N VAL A 108 -0.59 3.72 -12.43
CA VAL A 108 -0.21 3.96 -11.03
C VAL A 108 -1.47 4.10 -10.16
N ASP A 109 -2.44 4.89 -10.61
CA ASP A 109 -3.71 5.09 -9.90
C ASP A 109 -4.50 3.77 -9.76
N GLU A 110 -4.53 2.96 -10.81
CA GLU A 110 -5.15 1.63 -10.78
C GLU A 110 -4.42 0.70 -9.80
N ALA A 111 -3.07 0.71 -9.79
CA ALA A 111 -2.28 -0.11 -8.89
C ALA A 111 -2.53 0.27 -7.41
N ILE A 112 -2.53 1.56 -7.08
CA ILE A 112 -2.85 2.07 -5.74
C ILE A 112 -4.26 1.64 -5.33
N SER A 113 -5.23 1.78 -6.24
CA SER A 113 -6.62 1.38 -5.98
C SER A 113 -6.74 -0.12 -5.71
N LYS A 114 -6.02 -0.97 -6.45
CA LYS A 114 -5.96 -2.42 -6.20
C LYS A 114 -5.32 -2.75 -4.85
N MET A 115 -4.23 -2.06 -4.49
CA MET A 115 -3.57 -2.26 -3.18
C MET A 115 -4.52 -1.92 -2.02
N LEU A 116 -5.19 -0.76 -2.08
CA LEU A 116 -6.13 -0.33 -1.05
C LEU A 116 -7.34 -1.28 -0.97
N GLY A 117 -7.93 -1.63 -2.11
CA GLY A 117 -9.06 -2.56 -2.13
C GLY A 117 -8.73 -3.94 -1.55
N ARG A 118 -7.50 -4.44 -1.76
CA ARG A 118 -7.03 -5.69 -1.13
C ARG A 118 -6.84 -5.53 0.38
N ALA A 119 -6.29 -4.40 0.82
CA ALA A 119 -6.14 -4.12 2.25
C ALA A 119 -7.49 -4.06 2.97
N ASP A 120 -8.49 -3.41 2.37
CA ASP A 120 -9.84 -3.34 2.90
C ASP A 120 -10.51 -4.72 2.97
N ALA A 121 -10.37 -5.52 1.90
CA ALA A 121 -10.89 -6.89 1.88
C ALA A 121 -10.26 -7.79 2.95
N LEU A 122 -8.95 -7.65 3.19
CA LEU A 122 -8.27 -8.35 4.27
C LEU A 122 -8.78 -7.90 5.64
N ASN A 123 -9.00 -6.59 5.84
CA ASN A 123 -9.56 -6.07 7.09
C ASN A 123 -10.97 -6.63 7.37
N ILE A 124 -11.83 -6.69 6.35
CA ILE A 124 -13.16 -7.33 6.47
C ILE A 124 -13.01 -8.81 6.85
N SER A 125 -12.10 -9.53 6.18
CA SER A 125 -11.86 -10.95 6.46
C SER A 125 -11.38 -11.19 7.89
N ILE A 126 -10.52 -10.30 8.42
CA ILE A 126 -10.07 -10.35 9.82
C ILE A 126 -11.26 -10.20 10.76
N GLN A 127 -12.13 -9.21 10.54
CA GLN A 127 -13.32 -8.99 11.37
C GLN A 127 -14.28 -10.19 11.33
N GLU A 128 -14.45 -10.83 10.17
CA GLU A 128 -15.26 -12.04 10.05
C GLU A 128 -14.66 -13.21 10.85
N ILE A 129 -13.33 -13.39 10.77
CA ILE A 129 -12.61 -14.42 11.54
C ILE A 129 -12.75 -14.16 13.04
N GLU A 130 -12.59 -12.92 13.50
CA GLU A 130 -12.77 -12.53 14.91
C GLU A 130 -14.18 -12.87 15.40
N LYS A 131 -15.21 -12.58 14.60
CA LYS A 131 -16.60 -12.94 14.93
C LYS A 131 -16.80 -14.45 15.02
N VAL A 132 -16.22 -15.21 14.10
CA VAL A 132 -16.28 -16.69 14.15
C VAL A 132 -15.58 -17.21 15.40
N LEU A 133 -14.45 -16.61 15.79
CA LEU A 133 -13.71 -16.97 16.99
C LEU A 133 -14.51 -16.70 18.26
N GLU A 134 -15.22 -15.56 18.35
CA GLU A 134 -16.12 -15.25 19.46
C GLU A 134 -17.28 -16.27 19.57
N VAL A 135 -17.87 -16.65 18.43
CA VAL A 135 -18.91 -17.69 18.39
C VAL A 135 -18.35 -19.05 18.82
N LEU A 136 -17.14 -19.40 18.42
CA LEU A 136 -16.47 -20.64 18.85
C LEU A 136 -16.18 -20.62 20.35
N GLN A 137 -15.69 -19.51 20.90
CA GLN A 137 -15.42 -19.36 22.33
C GLN A 137 -16.71 -19.49 23.16
N SER A 138 -17.78 -18.78 22.78
CA SER A 138 -19.08 -18.90 23.45
C SER A 138 -19.68 -20.31 23.33
N LYS A 139 -19.51 -20.98 22.19
CA LYS A 139 -19.94 -22.39 22.02
C LYS A 139 -19.11 -23.36 22.84
N SER A 140 -17.80 -23.13 22.99
CA SER A 140 -16.92 -23.94 23.84
C SER A 140 -17.42 -23.94 25.30
N HIS A 141 -17.79 -22.78 25.83
CA HIS A 141 -18.34 -22.63 27.19
C HIS A 141 -19.77 -23.14 27.37
N THR A 142 -20.48 -23.49 26.30
CA THR A 142 -21.87 -23.99 26.37
C THR A 142 -21.98 -25.48 26.06
N THR A 143 -20.86 -26.17 25.84
CA THR A 143 -20.88 -27.61 25.58
C THR A 143 -21.37 -28.38 26.81
N SER A 144 -22.06 -29.49 26.57
CA SER A 144 -22.50 -30.40 27.63
C SER A 144 -21.33 -30.92 28.47
N ILE A 145 -20.12 -30.98 27.90
CA ILE A 145 -18.89 -31.38 28.60
C ILE A 145 -18.50 -30.32 29.62
N THR A 146 -18.44 -29.03 29.23
CA THR A 146 -18.13 -27.94 30.16
C THR A 146 -19.17 -27.84 31.27
N ARG A 147 -20.46 -27.92 30.92
CA ARG A 147 -21.54 -27.94 31.93
C ARG A 147 -21.48 -29.13 32.88
N ALA A 148 -21.11 -30.31 32.38
CA ALA A 148 -20.91 -31.50 33.21
C ALA A 148 -19.69 -31.36 34.12
N MET A 149 -18.60 -30.74 33.63
CA MET A 149 -17.41 -30.44 34.42
C MET A 149 -17.72 -29.42 35.53
N ASP A 150 -18.45 -28.35 35.21
CA ASP A 150 -18.88 -27.34 36.19
C ASP A 150 -19.79 -27.95 37.27
N TYR A 151 -20.68 -28.87 36.90
CA TYR A 151 -21.50 -29.63 37.86
C TYR A 151 -20.64 -30.50 38.79
N LEU A 152 -19.67 -31.25 38.25
CA LEU A 152 -18.78 -32.09 39.06
C LEU A 152 -17.92 -31.27 40.03
N ILE A 153 -17.50 -30.06 39.63
CA ILE A 153 -16.76 -29.14 40.49
C ILE A 153 -17.67 -28.66 41.65
N MET A 154 -18.90 -28.24 41.35
CA MET A 154 -19.87 -27.84 42.39
C MET A 154 -20.22 -28.99 43.35
N GLU A 155 -20.35 -30.22 42.85
CA GLU A 155 -20.63 -31.41 43.67
C GLU A 155 -19.49 -31.70 44.66
N ASN A 156 -18.23 -31.64 44.19
CA ASN A 156 -17.06 -31.83 45.03
C ASN A 156 -16.90 -30.74 46.10
N GLU A 157 -17.17 -29.48 45.75
CA GLU A 157 -17.13 -28.37 46.72
C GLU A 157 -18.27 -28.44 47.76
N GLY A 158 -19.42 -29.04 47.42
CA GLY A 158 -20.50 -29.30 48.37
C GLY A 158 -20.15 -30.39 49.39
N THR A 159 -19.42 -31.42 48.98
CA THR A 159 -19.05 -32.56 49.84
C THR A 159 -17.95 -32.26 50.87
N GLU A 160 -17.13 -31.22 50.70
CA GLU A 160 -16.11 -30.84 51.68
C GLU A 160 -16.66 -30.02 52.85
N SER A 161 -17.91 -29.54 52.77
CA SER A 161 -18.52 -28.68 53.80
C SER A 161 -19.32 -29.43 54.88
N GLU A 162 -19.53 -30.75 54.75
CA GLU A 162 -20.36 -31.53 55.69
C GLU A 162 -19.56 -32.39 56.70
N ASP A 163 -18.23 -32.51 56.60
CA ASP A 163 -17.46 -33.51 57.36
C ASP A 163 -16.56 -32.97 58.50
N GLU A 164 -16.56 -31.67 58.82
CA GLU A 164 -15.79 -31.12 59.96
C GLU A 164 -16.59 -31.01 61.28
N GLY A 165 -17.78 -31.61 61.38
CA GLY A 165 -18.73 -31.34 62.47
C GLY A 165 -18.96 -32.41 63.54
N SER A 166 -18.27 -33.56 63.54
CA SER A 166 -18.69 -34.70 64.38
C SER A 166 -17.57 -35.51 65.06
N LEU A 167 -16.61 -34.86 65.72
CA LEU A 167 -15.70 -35.55 66.66
C LEU A 167 -15.36 -34.67 67.88
N GLU A 168 -16.36 -34.28 68.67
CA GLU A 168 -16.16 -34.00 70.10
C GLU A 168 -17.39 -34.44 70.90
N LYS A 169 -17.28 -35.60 71.58
CA LYS A 169 -17.74 -35.85 72.95
C LYS A 169 -17.36 -37.25 73.43
#